data_AF-A0A1L8FB16-F1
#
_entry.id   AF-A0A1L8FB16-F1
#
_cell.length_a   1.000
_cell.length_b   1.000
_cell.length_c   1.000
_cell.angle_alpha   90.00
_cell.angle_beta   90.00
_cell.angle_gamma   90.00
#
_symmetry.space_group_name_H-M   'P 1'
#
loop_
_entity.id
_entity.type
_entity.pdbx_description
1 polymer ?
#
loop_
_entity_poly.entity_id
_entity_poly.type
_entity_poly.pdbx_seq_one_letter_code
_entity_poly.pdbx_strand_id
1 'polypeptide(L)'
;MDSIIDPDLLSRVIGKTIKVTLTTGCIQGVLINVHPDRTMLINKVKDLETGKIIPGAQLLFGYNILNVALQKDVEEVPAKHLDKLTIEDREQTSTEQRHADECNQDAERTHRDIDKSQDLRTRTLKVIKHSVDEEEVGYTIIDQFQPIFGPAIRHLQNQKVISIGAVGQNICRHGKLSWLQFATRSRVYLFDVLVLGSKVFKNGLQMVLEDKGILKVIHDCRWLGDILSHQYGIILNNVFDTQVGDVYLFSMETGGFLPHGTRTLEECLIHHLSMLPSKVSFLAHRQTLTKEYHDIWFDRPMDPTLLKLLSLEVTYLMPLRSAMLDAMFSDFTLLVDGYLNAYRRGTADILESPELLVAELPKELQQLRVLQQMRREKALKEYDVNNKGLLTRVEAEKAPRSEASGTKHDAELENVVKLTKSEKSFHQTMATNAPLLENQTEKQQGALCQKFPVVPNCFPRGPFDYYLYKKWASNDTPTTNVS
;
A
#
# COMPACT_ATOMS: atom_id res chain seq x y z
N MET A 1 34.72 -20.86 -20.04
CA MET A 1 35.92 -20.85 -19.20
C MET A 1 35.58 -20.02 -17.99
N ASP A 2 35.16 -20.68 -16.93
CA ASP A 2 34.69 -20.00 -15.73
C ASP A 2 35.92 -19.59 -14.91
N SER A 3 36.17 -18.28 -14.84
CA SER A 3 37.20 -17.75 -13.94
C SER A 3 36.67 -17.84 -12.51
N ILE A 4 36.90 -18.99 -11.89
CA ILE A 4 36.66 -19.22 -10.46
C ILE A 4 37.48 -18.17 -9.71
N ILE A 5 36.81 -17.19 -9.13
CA ILE A 5 37.46 -16.19 -8.27
C ILE A 5 37.69 -16.87 -6.93
N ASP A 6 38.95 -16.92 -6.50
CA ASP A 6 39.39 -17.54 -5.25
C ASP A 6 38.63 -16.94 -4.04
N PRO A 7 37.83 -17.74 -3.27
CA PRO A 7 37.10 -17.26 -2.10
C PRO A 7 37.99 -16.76 -0.96
N ASP A 8 39.17 -17.36 -0.79
CA ASP A 8 40.13 -16.98 0.26
C ASP A 8 40.85 -15.69 -0.12
N LEU A 9 41.00 -15.41 -1.42
CA LEU A 9 41.38 -14.08 -1.89
C LEU A 9 40.22 -13.09 -1.68
N LEU A 10 39.01 -13.42 -2.12
CA LEU A 10 37.83 -12.54 -2.10
C LEU A 10 37.56 -11.97 -0.70
N SER A 11 37.56 -12.85 0.32
CA SER A 11 37.32 -12.52 1.72
C SER A 11 38.39 -11.59 2.33
N ARG A 12 39.59 -11.51 1.72
CA ARG A 12 40.69 -10.63 2.15
C ARG A 12 40.69 -9.25 1.46
N VAL A 13 39.96 -9.07 0.35
CA VAL A 13 39.83 -7.78 -0.36
C VAL A 13 38.51 -7.08 -0.05
N ILE A 14 37.42 -7.82 0.18
CA ILE A 14 36.12 -7.24 0.57
C ILE A 14 36.26 -6.49 1.90
N GLY A 15 35.62 -5.32 1.98
CA GLY A 15 35.71 -4.40 3.12
C GLY A 15 36.96 -3.52 3.15
N LYS A 16 37.94 -3.72 2.25
CA LYS A 16 39.15 -2.88 2.16
C LYS A 16 39.01 -1.73 1.19
N THR A 17 39.78 -0.67 1.46
CA THR A 17 39.93 0.48 0.57
C THR A 17 40.78 0.09 -0.64
N ILE A 18 40.23 0.28 -1.83
CA ILE A 18 40.91 0.06 -3.10
C ILE A 18 40.96 1.36 -3.92
N LYS A 19 42.07 1.53 -4.64
CA LYS A 19 42.21 2.50 -5.73
C LYS A 19 41.98 1.75 -7.04
N VAL A 20 41.02 2.21 -7.84
CA VAL A 20 40.67 1.66 -9.15
C VAL A 20 41.03 2.67 -10.23
N THR A 21 41.84 2.24 -11.20
CA THR A 21 42.11 3.01 -12.41
C THR A 21 41.17 2.54 -13.51
N LEU A 22 40.37 3.46 -14.05
CA LEU A 22 39.46 3.23 -15.16
C LEU A 22 40.02 3.81 -16.46
N THR A 23 39.41 3.44 -17.58
CA THR A 23 39.63 4.06 -18.90
C THR A 23 39.31 5.56 -18.95
N THR A 24 38.51 6.06 -18.00
CA THR A 24 38.01 7.45 -17.96
C THR A 24 38.49 8.25 -16.74
N GLY A 25 39.48 7.76 -15.99
CA GLY A 25 40.02 8.42 -14.79
C GLY A 25 40.23 7.46 -13.61
N CYS A 26 40.61 7.99 -12.44
CA CYS A 26 40.95 7.19 -11.27
C CYS A 26 40.08 7.51 -10.04
N ILE A 27 39.62 6.46 -9.35
CA ILE A 27 38.73 6.55 -8.20
C ILE A 27 39.22 5.69 -7.02
N GLN A 28 38.80 6.03 -5.81
CA GLN A 28 39.07 5.30 -4.56
C GLN A 28 37.72 4.91 -3.92
N GLY A 29 37.62 3.74 -3.31
CA GLY A 29 36.42 3.32 -2.59
C GLY A 29 36.62 2.05 -1.78
N VAL A 30 35.64 1.71 -0.93
CA VAL A 30 35.63 0.47 -0.15
C VAL A 30 34.97 -0.63 -0.99
N LEU A 31 35.67 -1.75 -1.21
CA LEU A 31 35.13 -2.87 -1.99
C LEU A 31 34.01 -3.60 -1.23
N ILE A 32 32.81 -3.64 -1.80
CA ILE A 32 31.67 -4.42 -1.26
C ILE A 32 31.70 -5.85 -1.83
N ASN A 33 31.85 -6.00 -3.14
CA ASN A 33 31.72 -7.30 -3.81
C ASN A 33 32.44 -7.32 -5.18
N VAL A 34 32.82 -8.52 -5.63
CA VAL A 34 33.27 -8.79 -7.01
C VAL A 34 32.47 -9.98 -7.54
N HIS A 35 31.87 -9.81 -8.72
CA HIS A 35 31.02 -10.81 -9.34
C HIS A 35 31.79 -11.63 -10.40
N PRO A 36 31.39 -12.89 -10.68
CA PRO A 36 32.04 -13.74 -11.70
C PRO A 36 32.01 -13.18 -13.13
N ASP A 37 31.11 -12.23 -13.43
CA ASP A 37 31.03 -11.51 -14.70
C ASP A 37 32.09 -10.38 -14.85
N ARG A 38 33.02 -10.29 -13.90
CA ARG A 38 34.05 -9.25 -13.76
C ARG A 38 33.51 -7.86 -13.42
N THR A 39 32.28 -7.73 -12.94
CA THR A 39 31.83 -6.49 -12.29
C THR A 39 32.26 -6.42 -10.83
N MET A 40 32.44 -5.22 -10.30
CA MET A 40 32.69 -5.00 -8.87
C MET A 40 31.92 -3.80 -8.32
N LEU A 41 31.49 -3.90 -7.07
CA LEU A 41 30.68 -2.90 -6.39
C LEU A 41 31.53 -2.23 -5.30
N ILE A 42 31.67 -0.91 -5.35
CA ILE A 42 32.42 -0.11 -4.38
C ILE A 42 31.53 0.93 -3.69
N ASN A 43 31.82 1.26 -2.42
CA ASN A 43 31.11 2.26 -1.62
C ASN A 43 32.06 3.38 -1.16
N LYS A 44 31.51 4.47 -0.60
CA LYS A 44 32.25 5.65 -0.12
C LYS A 44 33.21 6.18 -1.20
N VAL A 45 32.70 6.24 -2.44
CA VAL A 45 33.53 6.44 -3.63
C VAL A 45 34.00 7.88 -3.72
N LYS A 46 35.30 8.07 -3.93
CA LYS A 46 35.93 9.37 -4.13
C LYS A 46 36.65 9.36 -5.48
N ASP A 47 36.35 10.35 -6.30
CA ASP A 47 37.13 10.70 -7.48
C ASP A 47 38.50 11.27 -7.04
N LEU A 48 39.60 10.73 -7.59
CA LEU A 48 40.96 11.14 -7.23
C LEU A 48 41.49 12.30 -8.08
N GLU A 49 40.82 12.64 -9.18
CA GLU A 49 41.16 13.75 -10.07
C GLU A 49 40.38 15.01 -9.69
N THR A 50 39.08 14.89 -9.41
CA THR A 50 38.26 16.03 -8.93
C THR A 50 38.20 16.13 -7.39
N GLY A 51 38.68 15.13 -6.66
CA GLY A 51 38.57 15.04 -5.20
C GLY A 51 37.14 14.82 -4.67
N LYS A 52 36.14 14.75 -5.56
CA LYS A 52 34.72 14.74 -5.22
C LYS A 52 34.26 13.39 -4.69
N ILE A 53 33.44 13.41 -3.63
CA ILE A 53 32.71 12.21 -3.17
C ILE A 53 31.54 11.96 -4.13
N ILE A 54 31.48 10.76 -4.69
CA ILE A 54 30.39 10.30 -5.56
C ILE A 54 29.35 9.61 -4.65
N PRO A 55 28.08 10.09 -4.63
CA PRO A 55 27.06 9.50 -3.77
C PRO A 55 26.65 8.10 -4.22
N GLY A 56 26.31 7.26 -3.24
CA GLY A 56 25.90 5.87 -3.46
C GLY A 56 27.05 4.89 -3.75
N ALA A 57 26.71 3.62 -3.87
CA ALA A 57 27.64 2.58 -4.30
C ALA A 57 27.73 2.54 -5.83
N GLN A 58 28.95 2.47 -6.38
CA GLN A 58 29.20 2.46 -7.82
C GLN A 58 29.53 1.04 -8.31
N LEU A 59 28.86 0.62 -9.38
CA LEU A 59 29.12 -0.64 -10.07
C LEU A 59 30.10 -0.39 -11.22
N LEU A 60 31.26 -1.03 -11.15
CA LEU A 60 32.32 -0.92 -12.15
C LEU A 60 32.35 -2.19 -13.00
N PHE A 61 32.31 -2.04 -14.32
CA PHE A 61 32.38 -3.14 -15.27
C PHE A 61 33.84 -3.43 -15.64
N GLY A 62 34.26 -4.70 -15.60
CA GLY A 62 35.65 -5.10 -15.80
C GLY A 62 36.31 -4.68 -17.11
N TYR A 63 35.53 -4.39 -18.17
CA TYR A 63 36.07 -3.86 -19.43
C TYR A 63 36.50 -2.38 -19.36
N ASN A 64 36.06 -1.64 -18.33
CA ASN A 64 36.50 -0.28 -18.05
C ASN A 64 37.66 -0.22 -17.04
N ILE A 65 38.02 -1.33 -16.39
CA ILE A 65 39.00 -1.37 -15.31
C ILE A 65 40.39 -1.69 -15.87
N LEU A 66 41.33 -0.77 -15.70
CA LEU A 66 42.73 -0.91 -16.11
C LEU A 66 43.60 -1.47 -14.98
N ASN A 67 43.33 -1.10 -13.72
CA ASN A 67 44.08 -1.57 -12.56
C ASN A 67 43.25 -1.48 -11.27
N VAL A 68 43.56 -2.33 -10.29
CA VAL A 68 43.04 -2.27 -8.92
C VAL A 68 44.19 -2.46 -7.93
N ALA A 69 44.39 -1.50 -7.03
CA ALA A 69 45.39 -1.57 -5.98
C ALA A 69 44.74 -1.48 -4.59
N LEU A 70 45.08 -2.42 -3.71
CA LEU A 70 44.77 -2.32 -2.28
C LEU A 70 45.54 -1.15 -1.67
N GLN A 71 44.82 -0.23 -1.01
CA GLN A 71 45.42 0.83 -0.22
C GLN A 71 45.63 0.29 1.19
N LYS A 72 46.87 0.34 1.69
CA LYS A 72 47.16 -0.07 3.08
C LYS A 72 46.46 0.89 4.04
N ASP A 73 45.76 0.33 5.01
CA ASP A 73 45.24 1.10 6.13
C ASP A 73 46.43 1.69 6.89
N VAL A 74 46.38 2.98 7.23
CA VAL A 74 47.39 3.61 8.09
C VAL A 74 46.98 3.33 9.52
N GLU A 75 47.83 2.61 10.26
CA GLU A 75 47.58 2.26 11.66
C GLU A 75 47.57 3.52 12.54
N GLU A 76 46.51 3.70 13.34
CA GLU A 76 46.43 4.77 14.32
C GLU A 76 47.40 4.49 15.48
N VAL A 77 48.55 5.19 15.49
CA VAL A 77 49.50 5.11 16.61
C VAL A 77 49.00 5.99 17.77
N PRO A 78 48.91 5.48 19.01
CA PRO A 78 48.31 6.23 20.12
C PRO A 78 49.07 7.49 20.54
N ALA A 79 48.33 8.53 20.91
CA ALA A 79 48.89 9.81 21.36
C ALA A 79 49.70 9.69 22.67
N LYS A 80 51.01 9.99 22.62
CA LYS A 80 51.86 10.26 23.80
C LYS A 80 53.23 10.86 23.46
N HIS A 81 53.34 12.19 23.42
CA HIS A 81 54.25 13.00 24.26
C HIS A 81 54.36 14.45 23.75
N LEU A 82 54.65 15.37 24.67
CA LEU A 82 54.83 16.80 24.43
C LEU A 82 56.33 17.17 24.46
N ASP A 83 56.68 18.28 23.80
CA ASP A 83 57.94 19.02 23.85
C ASP A 83 59.26 18.33 23.42
N LYS A 84 59.83 18.80 22.30
CA LYS A 84 60.88 19.84 22.38
C LYS A 84 61.27 20.51 21.06
N LEU A 85 61.60 21.79 21.20
CA LEU A 85 62.14 22.78 20.25
C LEU A 85 63.37 22.33 19.42
N THR A 86 63.44 22.79 18.17
CA THR A 86 64.48 23.76 17.69
C THR A 86 64.02 24.48 16.41
N ILE A 87 64.80 25.46 15.92
CA ILE A 87 64.46 26.50 14.92
C ILE A 87 65.47 26.44 13.74
N GLU A 88 65.28 27.29 12.71
CA GLU A 88 66.14 27.52 11.50
C GLU A 88 65.89 26.48 10.38
N ASP A 89 65.75 26.79 9.08
CA ASP A 89 65.55 28.03 8.26
C ASP A 89 64.92 27.56 6.90
N ARG A 90 64.47 28.33 5.88
CA ARG A 90 64.48 29.77 5.54
C ARG A 90 63.34 30.13 4.54
N GLU A 91 63.22 31.42 4.21
CA GLU A 91 62.68 32.08 2.98
C GLU A 91 62.41 31.20 1.73
N GLN A 92 61.36 31.40 0.92
CA GLN A 92 60.37 32.49 0.72
C GLN A 92 59.08 31.90 0.03
N THR A 93 57.98 32.56 -0.37
CA THR A 93 57.67 33.98 -0.68
C THR A 93 56.15 34.29 -0.53
N SER A 94 55.82 35.59 -0.40
CA SER A 94 54.58 36.31 -0.84
C SER A 94 53.16 35.67 -0.89
N THR A 95 52.21 36.35 -0.22
CA THR A 95 50.75 36.51 -0.55
C THR A 95 49.88 35.25 -0.67
N GLU A 96 48.78 35.06 0.07
CA GLU A 96 47.74 36.04 0.49
C GLU A 96 47.13 35.74 1.89
N GLN A 97 46.30 36.64 2.42
CA GLN A 97 45.60 36.47 3.71
C GLN A 97 44.08 36.33 3.51
N ARG A 98 43.46 35.30 4.13
CA ARG A 98 42.15 35.27 4.86
C ARG A 98 41.45 33.90 4.72
N HIS A 99 40.38 33.71 5.52
CA HIS A 99 39.42 32.60 5.47
C HIS A 99 39.93 31.20 5.89
N ALA A 100 40.33 31.09 7.16
CA ALA A 100 40.40 29.82 7.88
C ALA A 100 39.29 29.75 8.95
N ASP A 101 38.02 29.59 8.55
CA ASP A 101 36.91 29.39 9.51
C ASP A 101 35.63 28.69 8.98
N GLU A 102 35.63 28.14 7.75
CA GLU A 102 34.42 27.53 7.15
C GLU A 102 34.35 26.00 7.30
N CYS A 103 35.49 25.32 7.49
CA CYS A 103 35.58 23.85 7.44
C CYS A 103 34.79 23.10 8.55
N ASN A 104 34.61 23.71 9.73
CA ASN A 104 33.88 23.08 10.83
C ASN A 104 32.35 23.13 10.67
N GLN A 105 31.81 24.12 9.95
CA GLN A 105 30.34 24.31 9.91
C GLN A 105 29.64 23.19 9.15
N ASP A 106 30.20 22.72 8.04
CA ASP A 106 29.55 21.68 7.22
C ASP A 106 29.63 20.29 7.86
N ALA A 107 30.66 20.02 8.67
CA ALA A 107 30.71 18.82 9.51
C ALA A 107 29.57 18.84 10.55
N GLU A 108 29.42 19.92 11.32
CA GLU A 108 28.34 20.02 12.30
C GLU A 108 26.93 20.09 11.67
N ARG A 109 26.78 20.68 10.48
CA ARG A 109 25.50 20.66 9.73
C ARG A 109 25.15 19.23 9.32
N THR A 110 26.09 18.53 8.67
CA THR A 110 25.91 17.13 8.26
C THR A 110 25.56 16.22 9.44
N HIS A 111 26.25 16.35 10.57
CA HIS A 111 25.91 15.61 11.79
C HIS A 111 24.52 15.97 12.34
N ARG A 112 24.17 17.26 12.44
CA ARG A 112 22.84 17.69 12.91
C ARG A 112 21.69 17.26 11.99
N ASP A 113 21.92 17.14 10.69
CA ASP A 113 20.87 16.73 9.73
C ASP A 113 20.71 15.20 9.65
N ILE A 114 21.78 14.44 9.88
CA ILE A 114 21.70 12.99 10.12
C ILE A 114 20.92 12.69 11.41
N ASP A 115 21.23 13.41 12.50
CA ASP A 115 20.60 13.24 13.81
C ASP A 115 19.08 13.50 13.76
N LYS A 116 18.67 14.64 13.18
CA LYS A 116 17.25 14.94 12.88
C LYS A 116 16.56 13.85 12.04
N SER A 117 17.26 13.31 11.03
CA SER A 117 16.72 12.29 10.15
C SER A 117 16.49 10.96 10.89
N GLN A 118 17.36 10.61 11.85
CA GLN A 118 17.19 9.44 12.71
C GLN A 118 16.10 9.64 13.79
N ASP A 119 15.97 10.84 14.38
CA ASP A 119 14.84 11.14 15.28
C ASP A 119 13.50 11.04 14.55
N LEU A 120 13.37 11.62 13.34
CA LEU A 120 12.15 11.52 12.54
C LEU A 120 11.82 10.06 12.16
N ARG A 121 12.80 9.25 11.73
CA ARG A 121 12.62 7.81 11.45
C ARG A 121 12.07 7.09 12.69
N THR A 122 12.67 7.36 13.84
CA THR A 122 12.30 6.79 15.14
C THR A 122 10.92 7.25 15.59
N ARG A 123 10.55 8.51 15.33
CA ARG A 123 9.25 9.10 15.67
C ARG A 123 8.12 8.52 14.81
N THR A 124 8.33 8.40 13.50
CA THR A 124 7.34 7.78 12.60
C THR A 124 7.15 6.30 12.89
N LEU A 125 8.22 5.56 13.23
CA LEU A 125 8.12 4.18 13.72
C LEU A 125 7.31 4.07 15.02
N LYS A 126 7.48 4.98 15.98
CA LYS A 126 6.68 5.02 17.22
C LYS A 126 5.19 5.27 16.95
N VAL A 127 4.85 6.15 16.01
CA VAL A 127 3.45 6.43 15.61
C VAL A 127 2.81 5.20 14.95
N ILE A 128 3.53 4.58 13.99
CA ILE A 128 3.09 3.33 13.37
C ILE A 128 2.89 2.25 14.43
N LYS A 129 3.82 2.12 15.39
CA LYS A 129 3.73 1.13 16.46
C LYS A 129 2.42 1.23 17.24
N HIS A 130 2.02 2.44 17.64
CA HIS A 130 0.75 2.64 18.32
C HIS A 130 -0.46 2.19 17.46
N SER A 131 -0.45 2.46 16.15
CA SER A 131 -1.55 2.06 15.26
C SER A 131 -1.59 0.54 15.02
N VAL A 132 -0.45 -0.13 14.84
CA VAL A 132 -0.41 -1.59 14.61
C VAL A 132 -0.49 -2.41 15.89
N ASP A 133 -0.17 -1.88 17.07
CA ASP A 133 -0.22 -2.62 18.34
C ASP A 133 -1.65 -2.93 18.81
N GLU A 134 -2.67 -2.22 18.32
CA GLU A 134 -4.09 -2.51 18.61
C GLU A 134 -4.61 -3.83 18.02
N GLU A 135 -3.97 -4.35 16.97
CA GLU A 135 -4.45 -5.52 16.22
C GLU A 135 -3.54 -6.74 16.42
N GLU A 136 -4.13 -7.93 16.62
CA GLU A 136 -3.39 -9.18 16.75
C GLU A 136 -3.23 -9.85 15.38
N VAL A 137 -2.00 -10.00 14.89
CA VAL A 137 -1.68 -10.72 13.65
C VAL A 137 -0.48 -11.64 13.84
N GLY A 138 -0.70 -12.93 13.59
CA GLY A 138 0.35 -13.95 13.57
C GLY A 138 0.93 -14.13 12.17
N TYR A 139 2.25 -14.01 12.04
CA TYR A 139 2.98 -14.18 10.78
C TYR A 139 4.14 -15.16 10.91
N THR A 140 4.54 -15.76 9.79
CA THR A 140 5.73 -16.62 9.69
C THR A 140 6.72 -15.97 8.74
N ILE A 141 7.89 -15.59 9.26
CA ILE A 141 9.03 -15.17 8.43
C ILE A 141 9.55 -16.39 7.67
N ILE A 142 9.84 -16.23 6.38
CA ILE A 142 10.50 -17.23 5.54
C ILE A 142 11.75 -16.57 4.97
N ASP A 143 12.88 -16.82 5.61
CA ASP A 143 14.22 -16.29 5.31
C ASP A 143 15.22 -17.38 4.87
N GLN A 144 14.87 -18.66 5.10
CA GLN A 144 15.69 -19.83 4.76
C GLN A 144 14.88 -20.93 4.04
N PHE A 145 15.53 -21.67 3.14
CA PHE A 145 14.91 -22.69 2.30
C PHE A 145 14.48 -23.98 3.04
N GLN A 146 14.94 -24.20 4.27
CA GLN A 146 14.56 -25.32 5.13
C GLN A 146 14.55 -24.86 6.59
N PRO A 147 13.72 -25.44 7.48
CA PRO A 147 12.68 -26.45 7.20
C PRO A 147 11.34 -25.84 6.75
N ILE A 148 11.17 -24.52 6.87
CA ILE A 148 9.85 -23.84 6.84
C ILE A 148 9.34 -23.47 5.43
N PHE A 149 10.23 -23.21 4.47
CA PHE A 149 9.86 -22.78 3.12
C PHE A 149 9.02 -23.84 2.37
N GLY A 150 9.46 -25.11 2.33
CA GLY A 150 8.73 -26.19 1.65
C GLY A 150 7.28 -26.38 2.13
N PRO A 151 7.04 -26.48 3.45
CA PRO A 151 5.70 -26.45 4.02
C PRO A 151 4.89 -25.19 3.68
N ALA A 152 5.50 -24.00 3.69
CA ALA A 152 4.82 -22.75 3.33
C ALA A 152 4.37 -22.73 1.86
N ILE A 153 5.23 -23.14 0.92
CA ILE A 153 4.89 -23.26 -0.50
C ILE A 153 3.71 -24.24 -0.70
N ARG A 154 3.77 -25.44 -0.10
CA ARG A 154 2.67 -26.41 -0.20
C ARG A 154 1.36 -25.87 0.40
N HIS A 155 1.42 -25.12 1.50
CA HIS A 155 0.24 -24.50 2.08
C HIS A 155 -0.37 -23.45 1.14
N LEU A 156 0.46 -22.61 0.49
CA LEU A 156 0.02 -21.62 -0.49
C LEU A 156 -0.58 -22.27 -1.75
N GLN A 157 0.05 -23.32 -2.28
CA GLN A 157 -0.44 -24.08 -3.44
C GLN A 157 -1.84 -24.71 -3.23
N ASN A 158 -2.18 -25.06 -1.98
CA ASN A 158 -3.48 -25.63 -1.64
C ASN A 158 -4.60 -24.59 -1.46
N GLN A 159 -4.31 -23.28 -1.54
CA GLN A 159 -5.34 -22.24 -1.41
C GLN A 159 -6.08 -22.00 -2.73
N LYS A 160 -7.33 -21.55 -2.66
CA LYS A 160 -8.07 -21.02 -3.83
C LYS A 160 -7.97 -19.50 -3.97
N VAL A 161 -7.73 -18.80 -2.87
CA VAL A 161 -7.57 -17.34 -2.82
C VAL A 161 -6.44 -17.03 -1.83
N ILE A 162 -5.52 -16.14 -2.21
CA ILE A 162 -4.45 -15.60 -1.36
C ILE A 162 -4.36 -14.09 -1.56
N SER A 163 -4.07 -13.33 -0.51
CA SER A 163 -3.63 -11.93 -0.66
C SER A 163 -2.14 -11.88 -0.98
N ILE A 164 -1.69 -10.91 -1.77
CA ILE A 164 -0.26 -10.63 -1.98
C ILE A 164 0.03 -9.14 -1.84
N GLY A 165 1.13 -8.83 -1.14
CA GLY A 165 1.73 -7.50 -1.03
C GLY A 165 3.24 -7.56 -1.29
N ALA A 166 3.86 -6.43 -1.57
CA ALA A 166 5.30 -6.33 -1.82
C ALA A 166 5.90 -5.02 -1.28
N VAL A 167 7.11 -5.08 -0.72
CA VAL A 167 7.91 -3.89 -0.36
C VAL A 167 9.37 -4.00 -0.79
N GLY A 168 9.97 -2.83 -1.05
CA GLY A 168 11.28 -2.68 -1.65
C GLY A 168 11.49 -1.26 -2.17
N GLN A 169 12.54 -1.05 -2.96
CA GLN A 169 12.89 0.24 -3.54
C GLN A 169 12.36 0.31 -4.98
N ASN A 170 11.58 1.34 -5.29
CA ASN A 170 11.09 1.68 -6.64
C ASN A 170 10.56 0.45 -7.41
N ILE A 171 9.58 -0.27 -6.85
CA ILE A 171 9.13 -1.59 -7.34
C ILE A 171 8.66 -1.52 -8.81
N CYS A 172 9.55 -1.90 -9.71
CA CYS A 172 9.35 -2.02 -11.16
C CYS A 172 10.53 -2.83 -11.73
N ARG A 173 10.61 -2.97 -13.05
CA ARG A 173 11.73 -3.59 -13.79
C ARG A 173 13.15 -3.09 -13.42
N HIS A 174 13.28 -1.88 -12.87
CA HIS A 174 14.56 -1.30 -12.40
C HIS A 174 14.69 -1.19 -10.88
N GLY A 175 13.67 -1.63 -10.13
CA GLY A 175 13.65 -1.59 -8.67
C GLY A 175 14.41 -2.73 -8.00
N LYS A 176 14.19 -2.87 -6.70
CA LYS A 176 14.62 -4.02 -5.90
C LYS A 176 13.49 -4.47 -4.99
N LEU A 177 13.02 -5.70 -5.14
CA LEU A 177 12.11 -6.34 -4.20
C LEU A 177 12.89 -6.79 -2.95
N SER A 178 12.38 -6.48 -1.75
CA SER A 178 13.00 -6.87 -0.49
C SER A 178 12.15 -7.91 0.26
N TRP A 179 10.84 -7.70 0.32
CA TRP A 179 9.89 -8.64 0.94
C TRP A 179 8.67 -8.87 0.05
N LEU A 180 8.18 -10.10 0.05
CA LEU A 180 6.92 -10.49 -0.57
C LEU A 180 6.00 -11.10 0.51
N GLN A 181 4.84 -10.48 0.71
CA GLN A 181 3.87 -10.87 1.73
C GLN A 181 2.77 -11.73 1.11
N PHE A 182 2.35 -12.78 1.82
CA PHE A 182 1.20 -13.60 1.44
C PHE A 182 0.26 -13.78 2.64
N ALA A 183 -1.02 -13.46 2.49
CA ALA A 183 -2.04 -13.88 3.45
C ALA A 183 -2.92 -15.01 2.87
N THR A 184 -3.24 -15.95 3.74
CA THR A 184 -4.21 -17.02 3.52
C THR A 184 -5.32 -16.88 4.58
N ARG A 185 -6.39 -17.66 4.47
CA ARG A 185 -7.54 -17.58 5.41
C ARG A 185 -7.21 -17.94 6.87
N SER A 186 -5.97 -18.36 7.17
CA SER A 186 -5.52 -18.81 8.50
C SER A 186 -4.07 -18.45 8.87
N ARG A 187 -3.25 -17.97 7.92
CA ARG A 187 -1.80 -17.72 8.10
C ARG A 187 -1.29 -16.59 7.21
N VAL A 188 -0.37 -15.78 7.74
CA VAL A 188 0.44 -14.83 6.96
C VAL A 188 1.88 -15.33 6.84
N TYR A 189 2.49 -15.17 5.67
CA TYR A 189 3.89 -15.46 5.40
C TYR A 189 4.61 -14.21 4.88
N LEU A 190 5.81 -13.95 5.40
CA LEU A 190 6.67 -12.85 4.98
C LEU A 190 7.95 -13.45 4.40
N PHE A 191 8.07 -13.50 3.07
CA PHE A 191 9.27 -14.04 2.41
C PHE A 191 10.32 -12.95 2.27
N ASP A 192 11.51 -13.19 2.82
CA ASP A 192 12.67 -12.32 2.69
C ASP A 192 13.36 -12.57 1.35
N VAL A 193 12.96 -11.80 0.34
CA VAL A 193 13.48 -11.91 -1.03
C VAL A 193 14.92 -11.42 -1.12
N LEU A 194 15.34 -10.53 -0.21
CA LEU A 194 16.72 -10.04 -0.12
C LEU A 194 17.68 -11.14 0.36
N VAL A 195 17.28 -11.93 1.37
CA VAL A 195 18.09 -13.03 1.93
C VAL A 195 18.00 -14.31 1.07
N LEU A 196 16.79 -14.70 0.64
CA LEU A 196 16.60 -15.90 -0.20
C LEU A 196 17.06 -15.72 -1.66
N GLY A 197 17.12 -14.47 -2.13
CA GLY A 197 17.43 -14.10 -3.50
C GLY A 197 16.41 -14.61 -4.53
N SER A 198 16.71 -14.42 -5.82
CA SER A 198 15.84 -14.83 -6.93
C SER A 198 15.56 -16.35 -6.99
N LYS A 199 16.31 -17.17 -6.25
CA LYS A 199 16.06 -18.60 -6.05
C LYS A 199 14.69 -18.87 -5.39
N VAL A 200 14.18 -17.92 -4.59
CA VAL A 200 12.87 -18.04 -3.91
C VAL A 200 11.71 -18.35 -4.88
N PHE A 201 11.80 -17.80 -6.09
CA PHE A 201 10.79 -17.99 -7.13
C PHE A 201 10.90 -19.36 -7.79
N LYS A 202 12.09 -19.70 -8.31
CA LYS A 202 12.35 -20.97 -9.00
C LYS A 202 12.18 -22.19 -8.09
N ASN A 203 12.39 -22.02 -6.78
CA ASN A 203 12.21 -23.07 -5.78
C ASN A 203 10.75 -23.26 -5.33
N GLY A 204 9.79 -22.43 -5.76
CA GLY A 204 8.37 -22.68 -5.48
C GLY A 204 7.41 -21.51 -5.69
N LEU A 205 7.79 -20.25 -5.38
CA LEU A 205 6.85 -19.13 -5.47
C LEU A 205 6.37 -18.85 -6.90
N GLN A 206 7.18 -19.15 -7.93
CA GLN A 206 6.74 -19.04 -9.32
C GLN A 206 5.49 -19.90 -9.57
N MET A 207 5.43 -21.14 -9.08
CA MET A 207 4.26 -22.01 -9.25
C MET A 207 3.00 -21.36 -8.65
N VAL A 208 3.10 -20.77 -7.47
CA VAL A 208 1.97 -20.09 -6.80
C VAL A 208 1.52 -18.83 -7.57
N LEU A 209 2.48 -18.04 -8.07
CA LEU A 209 2.21 -16.78 -8.78
C LEU A 209 1.63 -17.00 -10.19
N GLU A 210 2.05 -18.06 -10.88
CA GLU A 210 1.60 -18.35 -12.25
C GLU A 210 0.37 -19.28 -12.32
N ASP A 211 0.02 -20.02 -11.25
CA ASP A 211 -1.13 -20.93 -11.26
C ASP A 211 -2.46 -20.18 -11.43
N LYS A 212 -3.21 -20.54 -12.47
CA LYS A 212 -4.53 -19.98 -12.78
C LYS A 212 -5.63 -20.48 -11.82
N GLY A 213 -5.42 -21.61 -11.14
CA GLY A 213 -6.32 -22.16 -10.12
C GLY A 213 -6.29 -21.44 -8.76
N ILE A 214 -5.33 -20.53 -8.56
CA ILE A 214 -5.19 -19.71 -7.35
C ILE A 214 -5.43 -18.24 -7.72
N LEU A 215 -6.41 -17.60 -7.08
CA LEU A 215 -6.71 -16.18 -7.23
C LEU A 215 -5.84 -15.33 -6.29
N LYS A 216 -5.16 -14.31 -6.81
CA LYS A 216 -4.31 -13.39 -6.05
C LYS A 216 -5.06 -12.09 -5.81
N VAL A 217 -5.27 -11.72 -4.55
CA VAL A 217 -5.90 -10.47 -4.16
C VAL A 217 -4.81 -9.44 -3.88
N ILE A 218 -4.81 -8.33 -4.63
CA ILE A 218 -3.74 -7.33 -4.62
C ILE A 218 -4.39 -5.94 -4.55
N HIS A 219 -3.64 -4.91 -4.18
CA HIS A 219 -3.99 -3.52 -4.41
C HIS A 219 -2.91 -2.89 -5.30
N ASP A 220 -3.30 -2.38 -6.47
CA ASP A 220 -2.38 -1.89 -7.51
C ASP A 220 -1.32 -2.93 -7.94
N CYS A 221 -1.77 -3.95 -8.67
CA CYS A 221 -0.89 -5.03 -9.13
C CYS A 221 0.10 -4.61 -10.22
N ARG A 222 0.05 -3.37 -10.75
CA ARG A 222 0.86 -2.90 -11.89
C ARG A 222 2.36 -3.05 -11.60
N TRP A 223 2.78 -2.52 -10.45
CA TRP A 223 4.18 -2.47 -10.01
C TRP A 223 4.75 -3.86 -9.71
N LEU A 224 3.96 -4.69 -9.04
CA LEU A 224 4.32 -6.08 -8.73
C LEU A 224 4.39 -6.94 -10.00
N GLY A 225 3.46 -6.77 -10.94
CA GLY A 225 3.50 -7.43 -12.24
C GLY A 225 4.73 -7.04 -13.07
N ASP A 226 5.08 -5.75 -13.09
CA ASP A 226 6.24 -5.25 -13.84
C ASP A 226 7.57 -5.84 -13.33
N ILE A 227 7.80 -5.85 -12.01
CA ILE A 227 9.02 -6.42 -11.43
C ILE A 227 9.08 -7.95 -11.57
N LEU A 228 7.96 -8.66 -11.35
CA LEU A 228 7.88 -10.11 -11.50
C LEU A 228 8.19 -10.55 -12.93
N SER A 229 7.60 -9.87 -13.93
CA SER A 229 7.82 -10.20 -15.34
C SER A 229 9.25 -9.89 -15.79
N HIS A 230 9.81 -8.73 -15.44
CA HIS A 230 11.08 -8.26 -16.03
C HIS A 230 12.33 -8.71 -15.27
N GLN A 231 12.28 -8.84 -13.94
CA GLN A 231 13.46 -9.24 -13.15
C GLN A 231 13.51 -10.74 -12.84
N TYR A 232 12.34 -11.39 -12.75
CA TYR A 232 12.24 -12.79 -12.31
C TYR A 232 11.66 -13.74 -13.37
N GLY A 233 11.09 -13.21 -14.46
CA GLY A 233 10.54 -13.99 -15.58
C GLY A 233 9.19 -14.65 -15.27
N ILE A 234 8.38 -14.04 -14.40
CA ILE A 234 7.16 -14.63 -13.83
C ILE A 234 5.92 -13.89 -14.33
N ILE A 235 4.99 -14.62 -14.93
CA ILE A 235 3.73 -14.08 -15.45
C ILE A 235 2.63 -14.24 -14.41
N LEU A 236 2.44 -13.20 -13.59
CA LEU A 236 1.42 -13.14 -12.55
C LEU A 236 0.00 -13.33 -13.14
N ASN A 237 -0.61 -14.49 -12.88
CA ASN A 237 -1.91 -14.89 -13.43
C ASN A 237 -3.03 -14.81 -12.40
N ASN A 238 -4.27 -14.66 -12.86
CA ASN A 238 -5.51 -14.71 -12.06
C ASN A 238 -5.47 -13.76 -10.84
N VAL A 239 -5.59 -12.45 -11.11
CA VAL A 239 -5.52 -11.38 -10.09
C VAL A 239 -6.90 -10.74 -9.90
N PHE A 240 -7.29 -10.51 -8.64
CA PHE A 240 -8.31 -9.53 -8.26
C PHE A 240 -7.59 -8.30 -7.70
N ASP A 241 -7.62 -7.19 -8.45
CA ASP A 241 -7.07 -5.92 -7.99
C ASP A 241 -8.17 -5.08 -7.32
N THR A 242 -7.99 -4.81 -6.03
CA THR A 242 -8.92 -4.02 -5.21
C THR A 242 -8.96 -2.54 -5.59
N GLN A 243 -7.90 -1.98 -6.20
CA GLN A 243 -7.91 -0.62 -6.74
C GLN A 243 -8.77 -0.54 -8.01
N VAL A 244 -8.71 -1.57 -8.87
CA VAL A 244 -9.61 -1.70 -10.03
C VAL A 244 -11.05 -1.96 -9.57
N GLY A 245 -11.24 -2.77 -8.53
CA GLY A 245 -12.54 -3.03 -7.91
C GLY A 245 -13.23 -1.76 -7.39
N ASP A 246 -12.51 -0.87 -6.71
CA ASP A 246 -13.02 0.42 -6.26
C ASP A 246 -13.45 1.35 -7.42
N VAL A 247 -12.67 1.39 -8.50
CA VAL A 247 -13.00 2.19 -9.69
C VAL A 247 -14.23 1.62 -10.41
N TYR A 248 -14.36 0.29 -10.49
CA TYR A 248 -15.52 -0.37 -11.09
C TYR A 248 -16.79 -0.17 -10.28
N LEU A 249 -16.72 -0.32 -8.95
CA LEU A 249 -17.85 -0.06 -8.03
C LEU A 249 -18.33 1.38 -8.14
N PHE A 250 -17.43 2.35 -8.09
CA PHE A 250 -17.78 3.76 -8.27
C PHE A 250 -18.48 4.01 -9.63
N SER A 251 -18.12 3.27 -10.67
CA SER A 251 -18.81 3.35 -11.97
C SER A 251 -20.24 2.79 -11.92
N MET A 252 -20.45 1.68 -11.21
CA MET A 252 -21.80 1.14 -10.96
C MET A 252 -22.66 2.09 -10.11
N GLU A 253 -22.08 2.67 -9.06
CA GLU A 253 -22.72 3.59 -8.11
C GLU A 253 -23.11 4.94 -8.75
N THR A 254 -22.39 5.37 -9.79
CA THR A 254 -22.60 6.66 -10.47
C THR A 254 -23.29 6.55 -11.83
N GLY A 255 -23.73 5.35 -12.25
CA GLY A 255 -24.41 5.19 -13.54
C GLY A 255 -23.49 5.36 -14.75
N GLY A 256 -22.29 4.77 -14.67
CA GLY A 256 -21.33 4.67 -15.77
C GLY A 256 -20.34 5.83 -15.90
N PHE A 257 -20.14 6.64 -14.87
CA PHE A 257 -19.02 7.58 -14.83
C PHE A 257 -17.75 6.92 -14.28
N LEU A 258 -16.61 7.62 -14.32
CA LEU A 258 -15.34 7.19 -13.74
C LEU A 258 -14.81 8.26 -12.78
N PRO A 259 -14.09 7.87 -11.71
CA PRO A 259 -13.52 8.83 -10.77
C PRO A 259 -12.28 9.51 -11.39
N HIS A 260 -11.97 10.73 -10.95
CA HIS A 260 -10.76 11.43 -11.37
C HIS A 260 -9.48 10.70 -10.90
N GLY A 261 -9.50 10.13 -9.70
CA GLY A 261 -8.36 9.44 -9.07
C GLY A 261 -8.76 8.12 -8.42
N THR A 262 -7.80 7.21 -8.36
CA THR A 262 -7.87 5.93 -7.63
C THR A 262 -7.72 6.17 -6.14
N ARG A 263 -8.47 5.42 -5.31
CA ARG A 263 -8.22 5.39 -3.85
C ARG A 263 -6.95 4.63 -3.49
N THR A 264 -6.31 5.01 -2.39
CA THR A 264 -5.29 4.18 -1.74
C THR A 264 -5.93 2.98 -1.02
N LEU A 265 -5.11 2.03 -0.57
CA LEU A 265 -5.60 0.89 0.22
C LEU A 265 -6.32 1.36 1.49
N GLU A 266 -5.80 2.39 2.17
CA GLU A 266 -6.39 2.94 3.38
C GLU A 266 -7.82 3.46 3.16
N GLU A 267 -7.99 4.32 2.15
CA GLU A 267 -9.30 4.85 1.77
C GLU A 267 -10.26 3.74 1.32
N CYS A 268 -9.76 2.69 0.66
CA CYS A 268 -10.56 1.51 0.32
C CYS A 268 -11.02 0.73 1.56
N LEU A 269 -10.18 0.59 2.59
CA LEU A 269 -10.55 -0.06 3.86
C LEU A 269 -11.57 0.78 4.65
N ILE A 270 -11.38 2.09 4.71
CA ILE A 270 -12.34 3.02 5.33
C ILE A 270 -13.69 2.95 4.59
N HIS A 271 -13.69 3.02 3.25
CA HIS A 271 -14.91 3.05 2.44
C HIS A 271 -15.67 1.72 2.43
N HIS A 272 -15.00 0.63 2.06
CA HIS A 272 -15.67 -0.64 1.75
C HIS A 272 -15.78 -1.59 2.95
N LEU A 273 -14.96 -1.40 4.00
CA LEU A 273 -15.05 -2.17 5.25
C LEU A 273 -15.51 -1.32 6.45
N SER A 274 -15.83 -0.03 6.27
CA SER A 274 -16.24 0.89 7.34
C SER A 274 -15.22 0.98 8.50
N MET A 275 -13.93 0.79 8.22
CA MET A 275 -12.88 0.85 9.25
C MET A 275 -12.66 2.30 9.71
N LEU A 276 -12.42 2.49 11.03
CA LEU A 276 -12.05 3.78 11.58
C LEU A 276 -10.66 4.18 11.06
N PRO A 277 -10.43 5.43 10.62
CA PRO A 277 -9.12 5.88 10.12
C PRO A 277 -7.96 5.62 11.09
N SER A 278 -8.17 5.73 12.40
CA SER A 278 -7.15 5.44 13.42
C SER A 278 -6.61 4.01 13.39
N LYS A 279 -7.41 3.03 12.92
CA LYS A 279 -7.03 1.62 12.79
C LYS A 279 -6.29 1.29 11.50
N VAL A 280 -6.23 2.21 10.54
CA VAL A 280 -5.60 1.99 9.23
C VAL A 280 -4.56 3.06 8.87
N SER A 281 -4.40 4.11 9.67
CA SER A 281 -3.43 5.21 9.48
C SER A 281 -1.98 4.75 9.39
N PHE A 282 -1.65 3.54 9.88
CA PHE A 282 -0.37 2.90 9.61
C PHE A 282 -0.04 2.79 8.11
N LEU A 283 -1.05 2.74 7.22
CA LEU A 283 -0.90 2.72 5.77
C LEU A 283 -0.45 4.08 5.21
N ALA A 284 -1.08 5.20 5.60
CA ALA A 284 -0.57 6.55 5.31
C ALA A 284 0.88 6.71 5.81
N HIS A 285 1.14 6.33 7.06
CA HIS A 285 2.49 6.43 7.62
C HIS A 285 3.51 5.53 6.90
N ARG A 286 3.12 4.35 6.40
CA ARG A 286 3.95 3.53 5.50
C ARG A 286 4.25 4.23 4.17
N GLN A 287 3.29 4.93 3.58
CA GLN A 287 3.54 5.69 2.35
C GLN A 287 4.55 6.81 2.59
N THR A 288 4.46 7.52 3.71
CA THR A 288 5.42 8.54 4.12
C THR A 288 6.81 7.93 4.36
N LEU A 289 6.92 6.86 5.17
CA LEU A 289 8.19 6.13 5.36
C LEU A 289 8.83 5.70 4.04
N THR A 290 8.05 5.23 3.08
CA THR A 290 8.57 4.76 1.78
C THR A 290 9.09 5.90 0.90
N LYS A 291 8.55 7.12 1.06
CA LYS A 291 9.00 8.33 0.35
C LYS A 291 10.25 8.95 0.99
N GLU A 292 10.33 8.93 2.32
CA GLU A 292 11.45 9.50 3.09
C GLU A 292 12.64 8.54 3.13
N TYR A 293 12.41 7.30 3.58
CA TYR A 293 13.46 6.33 3.93
C TYR A 293 13.52 5.20 2.91
N HIS A 294 14.27 5.44 1.84
CA HIS A 294 14.40 4.54 0.69
C HIS A 294 15.07 3.19 1.04
N ASP A 295 15.76 3.10 2.18
CA ASP A 295 16.51 1.94 2.67
C ASP A 295 15.76 1.10 3.71
N ILE A 296 14.68 1.61 4.33
CA ILE A 296 14.06 1.01 5.52
C ILE A 296 13.50 -0.41 5.31
N TRP A 297 13.20 -0.76 4.06
CA TRP A 297 12.75 -2.10 3.68
C TRP A 297 13.91 -3.11 3.57
N PHE A 298 15.17 -2.66 3.57
CA PHE A 298 16.40 -3.44 3.37
C PHE A 298 17.19 -3.67 4.67
N ASP A 299 16.87 -2.94 5.75
CA ASP A 299 17.43 -3.17 7.09
C ASP A 299 17.23 -4.65 7.52
N ARG A 300 18.24 -5.25 8.15
CA ARG A 300 18.21 -6.61 8.69
C ARG A 300 18.94 -6.69 10.06
N PRO A 301 18.35 -7.31 11.10
CA PRO A 301 16.98 -7.81 11.16
C PRO A 301 15.96 -6.68 11.00
N MET A 302 14.81 -6.97 10.38
CA MET A 302 13.76 -5.98 10.17
C MET A 302 13.00 -5.72 11.47
N ASP A 303 12.60 -4.46 11.71
CA ASP A 303 11.87 -4.09 12.92
C ASP A 303 10.53 -4.87 13.03
N PRO A 304 10.23 -5.48 14.19
CA PRO A 304 8.98 -6.25 14.40
C PRO A 304 7.70 -5.46 14.13
N THR A 305 7.72 -4.14 14.32
CA THR A 305 6.61 -3.23 14.01
C THR A 305 6.34 -3.20 12.51
N LEU A 306 7.39 -3.12 11.70
CA LEU A 306 7.27 -3.12 10.24
C LEU A 306 6.84 -4.50 9.73
N LEU A 307 7.34 -5.60 10.31
CA LEU A 307 6.88 -6.96 9.99
C LEU A 307 5.38 -7.16 10.34
N LYS A 308 4.92 -6.59 11.46
CA LYS A 308 3.50 -6.57 11.84
C LYS A 308 2.66 -5.75 10.85
N LEU A 309 3.13 -4.57 10.47
CA LEU A 309 2.50 -3.71 9.47
C LEU A 309 2.33 -4.42 8.11
N LEU A 310 3.41 -5.03 7.61
CA LEU A 310 3.39 -5.82 6.37
C LEU A 310 2.37 -6.97 6.44
N SER A 311 2.15 -7.53 7.62
CA SER A 311 1.19 -8.60 7.83
C SER A 311 -0.27 -8.11 7.82
N LEU A 312 -0.54 -6.94 8.40
CA LEU A 312 -1.87 -6.31 8.37
C LEU A 312 -2.25 -5.89 6.93
N GLU A 313 -1.31 -5.30 6.18
CA GLU A 313 -1.51 -4.84 4.79
C GLU A 313 -2.11 -5.93 3.88
N VAL A 314 -1.62 -7.18 3.97
CA VAL A 314 -2.18 -8.30 3.21
C VAL A 314 -3.39 -8.97 3.87
N THR A 315 -3.53 -8.90 5.19
CA THR A 315 -4.64 -9.54 5.91
C THR A 315 -6.00 -8.96 5.50
N TYR A 316 -6.10 -7.63 5.37
CA TYR A 316 -7.35 -6.96 5.04
C TYR A 316 -7.81 -7.10 3.58
N LEU A 317 -6.93 -7.51 2.65
CA LEU A 317 -7.27 -7.61 1.22
C LEU A 317 -8.35 -8.67 0.93
N MET A 318 -8.38 -9.81 1.64
CA MET A 318 -9.41 -10.84 1.46
C MET A 318 -10.81 -10.38 1.92
N PRO A 319 -10.98 -9.80 3.13
CA PRO A 319 -12.21 -9.10 3.50
C PRO A 319 -12.61 -8.01 2.50
N LEU A 320 -11.67 -7.15 2.10
CA LEU A 320 -11.91 -6.05 1.15
C LEU A 320 -12.48 -6.54 -0.18
N ARG A 321 -11.86 -7.58 -0.78
CA ARG A 321 -12.39 -8.23 -1.99
C ARG A 321 -13.80 -8.78 -1.79
N SER A 322 -14.10 -9.33 -0.61
CA SER A 322 -15.39 -9.98 -0.35
C SER A 322 -16.50 -8.93 -0.33
N ALA A 323 -16.34 -7.88 0.49
CA ALA A 323 -17.25 -6.73 0.51
C ALA A 323 -17.39 -6.04 -0.85
N MET A 324 -16.29 -5.92 -1.61
CA MET A 324 -16.34 -5.38 -2.98
C MET A 324 -17.18 -6.24 -3.93
N LEU A 325 -17.09 -7.57 -3.85
CA LEU A 325 -17.89 -8.46 -4.67
C LEU A 325 -19.37 -8.44 -4.26
N ASP A 326 -19.65 -8.43 -2.96
CA ASP A 326 -21.03 -8.34 -2.45
C ASP A 326 -21.70 -7.03 -2.91
N ALA A 327 -20.94 -5.91 -2.92
CA ALA A 327 -21.38 -4.65 -3.50
C ALA A 327 -21.57 -4.72 -5.03
N MET A 328 -20.68 -5.41 -5.78
CA MET A 328 -20.83 -5.62 -7.23
C MET A 328 -22.04 -6.50 -7.59
N PHE A 329 -22.48 -7.39 -6.70
CA PHE A 329 -23.67 -8.23 -6.89
C PHE A 329 -24.94 -7.68 -6.24
N SER A 330 -24.90 -6.47 -5.66
CA SER A 330 -26.07 -5.83 -5.04
C SER A 330 -27.25 -5.64 -6.01
N ASP A 331 -27.02 -5.05 -7.19
CA ASP A 331 -28.04 -4.89 -8.24
C ASP A 331 -28.58 -6.23 -8.72
N PHE A 332 -27.70 -7.21 -8.95
CA PHE A 332 -28.11 -8.55 -9.35
C PHE A 332 -29.04 -9.20 -8.31
N THR A 333 -28.71 -9.07 -7.03
CA THR A 333 -29.51 -9.60 -5.91
C THR A 333 -30.89 -8.94 -5.86
N LEU A 334 -30.95 -7.61 -6.03
CA LEU A 334 -32.22 -6.86 -6.06
C LEU A 334 -33.10 -7.25 -7.27
N LEU A 335 -32.52 -7.56 -8.42
CA LEU A 335 -33.26 -8.06 -9.59
C LEU A 335 -33.79 -9.50 -9.36
N VAL A 336 -33.00 -10.36 -8.71
CA VAL A 336 -33.43 -11.71 -8.30
C VAL A 336 -34.56 -11.64 -7.27
N ASP A 337 -34.49 -10.73 -6.30
CA ASP A 337 -35.59 -10.46 -5.38
C ASP A 337 -36.83 -9.93 -6.11
N GLY A 338 -36.66 -9.12 -7.16
CA GLY A 338 -37.75 -8.74 -8.06
C GLY A 338 -38.47 -9.96 -8.65
N TYR A 339 -37.70 -10.88 -9.26
CA TYR A 339 -38.20 -12.14 -9.82
C TYR A 339 -38.92 -13.02 -8.80
N LEU A 340 -38.29 -13.25 -7.63
CA LEU A 340 -38.85 -14.07 -6.56
C LEU A 340 -40.16 -13.47 -6.02
N ASN A 341 -40.31 -12.15 -6.04
CA ASN A 341 -41.50 -11.48 -5.53
C ASN A 341 -42.63 -11.31 -6.55
N ALA A 342 -42.34 -11.27 -7.86
CA ALA A 342 -43.35 -11.06 -8.90
C ALA A 342 -44.51 -12.07 -8.80
N TYR A 343 -44.19 -13.36 -8.65
CA TYR A 343 -45.18 -14.43 -8.52
C TYR A 343 -45.66 -14.64 -7.07
N ARG A 344 -44.84 -14.34 -6.05
CA ARG A 344 -45.25 -14.45 -4.62
C ARG A 344 -46.27 -13.39 -4.19
N ARG A 345 -46.38 -12.27 -4.92
CA ARG A 345 -47.31 -11.16 -4.63
C ARG A 345 -48.41 -10.98 -5.68
N GLY A 346 -48.53 -11.91 -6.64
CA GLY A 346 -49.65 -11.96 -7.57
C GLY A 346 -50.95 -12.40 -6.88
N THR A 347 -52.10 -12.04 -7.46
CA THR A 347 -53.38 -12.64 -7.08
C THR A 347 -53.45 -14.08 -7.54
N ALA A 348 -54.28 -14.90 -6.89
CA ALA A 348 -54.38 -16.34 -7.15
C ALA A 348 -54.97 -16.69 -8.54
N ASP A 349 -55.45 -15.70 -9.30
CA ASP A 349 -56.04 -15.85 -10.63
C ASP A 349 -55.00 -16.06 -11.75
N ILE A 350 -53.69 -16.00 -11.46
CA ILE A 350 -52.63 -16.38 -12.42
C ILE A 350 -52.55 -17.93 -12.50
N LEU A 351 -53.62 -18.50 -13.04
CA LEU A 351 -53.80 -19.92 -13.32
C LEU A 351 -53.85 -20.21 -14.84
N GLU A 352 -53.55 -19.20 -15.66
CA GLU A 352 -53.22 -19.40 -17.07
C GLU A 352 -51.80 -19.96 -17.20
N SER A 353 -51.65 -21.01 -18.02
CA SER A 353 -50.40 -21.73 -18.23
C SER A 353 -49.27 -20.78 -18.67
N PRO A 354 -48.09 -20.79 -18.01
CA PRO A 354 -46.93 -20.05 -18.49
C PRO A 354 -46.28 -20.77 -19.68
N GLU A 355 -46.98 -20.79 -20.81
CA GLU A 355 -46.34 -20.96 -22.11
C GLU A 355 -45.41 -19.76 -22.30
N LEU A 356 -44.11 -19.99 -22.04
CA LEU A 356 -43.09 -18.96 -21.97
C LEU A 356 -42.99 -18.23 -23.32
N LEU A 357 -43.63 -17.06 -23.44
CA LEU A 357 -43.57 -16.21 -24.62
C LEU A 357 -42.17 -15.61 -24.77
N VAL A 358 -41.30 -16.35 -25.46
CA VAL A 358 -39.90 -15.98 -25.74
C VAL A 358 -39.85 -14.79 -26.70
N ALA A 359 -39.85 -13.58 -26.14
CA ALA A 359 -39.52 -12.34 -26.87
C ALA A 359 -39.09 -11.19 -25.94
N GLU A 360 -39.86 -10.90 -24.89
CA GLU A 360 -39.76 -9.63 -24.16
C GLU A 360 -38.97 -9.71 -22.85
N LEU A 361 -38.28 -8.62 -22.50
CA LEU A 361 -37.53 -8.47 -21.26
C LEU A 361 -38.50 -8.19 -20.09
N PRO A 362 -38.58 -9.04 -19.04
CA PRO A 362 -39.51 -8.83 -17.93
C PRO A 362 -39.33 -7.50 -17.22
N LYS A 363 -40.44 -6.94 -16.73
CA LYS A 363 -40.54 -5.57 -16.17
C LYS A 363 -39.60 -5.36 -14.98
N GLU A 364 -39.31 -6.44 -14.27
CA GLU A 364 -38.40 -6.52 -13.14
C GLU A 364 -36.95 -6.26 -13.60
N LEU A 365 -36.51 -6.84 -14.73
CA LEU A 365 -35.17 -6.58 -15.28
C LEU A 365 -35.06 -5.19 -15.92
N GLN A 366 -36.16 -4.62 -16.43
CA GLN A 366 -36.17 -3.26 -16.94
C GLN A 366 -35.83 -2.22 -15.86
N GLN A 367 -36.02 -2.54 -14.56
CA GLN A 367 -35.66 -1.67 -13.43
C GLN A 367 -34.15 -1.36 -13.37
N LEU A 368 -33.28 -2.23 -13.90
CA LEU A 368 -31.84 -1.97 -13.95
C LEU A 368 -31.49 -0.67 -14.70
N ARG A 369 -32.20 -0.39 -15.80
CA ARG A 369 -32.03 0.87 -16.55
C ARG A 369 -32.44 2.08 -15.72
N VAL A 370 -33.53 1.95 -14.95
CA VAL A 370 -34.04 3.02 -14.08
C VAL A 370 -33.05 3.29 -12.93
N LEU A 371 -32.50 2.26 -12.31
CA LEU A 371 -31.46 2.36 -11.28
C LEU A 371 -30.21 3.07 -11.82
N GLN A 372 -29.72 2.68 -13.00
CA GLN A 372 -28.57 3.30 -13.65
C GLN A 372 -28.83 4.78 -13.98
N GLN A 373 -30.02 5.13 -14.48
CA GLN A 373 -30.39 6.53 -14.75
C GLN A 373 -30.47 7.35 -13.46
N MET A 374 -31.16 6.87 -12.42
CA MET A 374 -31.25 7.58 -11.13
C MET A 374 -29.87 7.81 -10.51
N ARG A 375 -28.96 6.84 -10.59
CA ARG A 375 -27.56 6.99 -10.16
C ARG A 375 -26.80 8.03 -10.98
N ARG A 376 -26.99 8.06 -12.30
CA ARG A 376 -26.37 9.05 -13.19
C ARG A 376 -26.84 10.48 -12.88
N GLU A 377 -28.14 10.65 -12.66
CA GLU A 377 -28.74 11.93 -12.28
C GLU A 377 -28.37 12.36 -10.85
N LYS A 378 -28.14 11.42 -9.94
CA LYS A 378 -27.63 11.66 -8.59
C LYS A 378 -26.16 12.10 -8.64
N ALA A 379 -25.31 11.37 -9.37
CA ALA A 379 -23.89 11.65 -9.47
C ALA A 379 -23.59 13.05 -10.05
N LEU A 380 -24.36 13.49 -11.05
CA LEU A 380 -24.26 14.85 -11.62
C LEU A 380 -24.74 15.98 -10.67
N LYS A 381 -25.32 15.66 -9.51
CA LYS A 381 -25.70 16.62 -8.46
C LYS A 381 -24.72 16.61 -7.28
N GLU A 382 -24.02 15.48 -7.06
CA GLU A 382 -23.13 15.27 -5.91
C GLU A 382 -21.64 15.49 -6.23
N TYR A 383 -21.21 15.29 -7.48
CA TYR A 383 -19.80 15.35 -7.87
C TYR A 383 -19.50 16.41 -8.93
N ASP A 384 -18.41 17.14 -8.72
CA ASP A 384 -17.87 18.12 -9.67
C ASP A 384 -17.19 17.40 -10.86
N VAL A 385 -17.68 17.61 -12.09
CA VAL A 385 -17.15 16.96 -13.32
C VAL A 385 -15.95 17.73 -13.86
N ASN A 386 -14.83 17.06 -14.11
CA ASN A 386 -13.63 17.69 -14.69
C ASN A 386 -13.64 17.72 -16.24
N ASN A 387 -12.69 18.44 -16.83
CA ASN A 387 -12.55 18.64 -18.28
C ASN A 387 -12.37 17.34 -19.11
N LYS A 388 -12.21 16.18 -18.47
CA LYS A 388 -12.10 14.86 -19.11
C LYS A 388 -13.36 13.99 -18.93
N GLY A 389 -14.44 14.54 -18.34
CA GLY A 389 -15.66 13.82 -18.02
C GLY A 389 -15.55 12.89 -16.80
N LEU A 390 -14.50 13.03 -15.99
CA LEU A 390 -14.29 12.26 -14.77
C LEU A 390 -14.87 13.01 -13.56
N LEU A 391 -15.43 12.26 -12.61
CA LEU A 391 -16.01 12.83 -11.38
C LEU A 391 -14.93 13.03 -10.33
N THR A 392 -14.81 14.27 -9.83
CA THR A 392 -13.92 14.59 -8.72
C THR A 392 -14.52 14.02 -7.44
N ARG A 393 -13.83 13.06 -6.80
CA ARG A 393 -14.18 12.59 -5.47
C ARG A 393 -13.88 13.71 -4.48
N VAL A 394 -14.91 14.42 -4.05
CA VAL A 394 -14.80 15.52 -3.09
C VAL A 394 -14.53 14.93 -1.70
N GLU A 395 -13.28 15.00 -1.27
CA GLU A 395 -12.92 14.88 0.15
C GLU A 395 -13.58 16.02 0.95
N ALA A 396 -13.68 15.88 2.28
CA ALA A 396 -14.48 16.74 3.13
C ALA A 396 -13.89 18.15 3.40
N GLU A 397 -13.29 18.78 2.38
CA GLU A 397 -12.70 20.11 2.42
C GLU A 397 -13.51 21.19 1.67
N LYS A 398 -14.85 21.12 1.72
CA LYS A 398 -15.68 22.31 1.48
C LYS A 398 -15.75 23.16 2.76
N ALA A 399 -14.59 23.68 3.16
CA ALA A 399 -14.52 24.79 4.12
C ALA A 399 -15.39 25.95 3.61
N PRO A 400 -16.18 26.62 4.47
CA PRO A 400 -17.09 27.67 4.03
C PRO A 400 -16.30 28.82 3.39
N ARG A 401 -16.73 29.26 2.20
CA ARG A 401 -16.13 30.42 1.54
C ARG A 401 -16.25 31.64 2.45
N SER A 402 -15.12 32.28 2.72
CA SER A 402 -15.04 33.44 3.60
C SER A 402 -15.67 34.68 2.96
N GLU A 403 -16.86 35.06 3.41
CA GLU A 403 -17.26 36.47 3.38
C GLU A 403 -16.67 37.17 4.60
N ALA A 404 -16.11 38.36 4.40
CA ALA A 404 -15.21 38.98 5.37
C ALA A 404 -15.84 40.18 6.09
N SER A 405 -16.02 40.07 7.41
CA SER A 405 -16.29 41.22 8.28
C SER A 405 -15.91 41.01 9.75
N GLY A 406 -15.10 41.93 10.29
CA GLY A 406 -15.30 42.46 11.66
C GLY A 406 -14.92 41.61 12.88
N THR A 407 -13.68 41.80 13.35
CA THR A 407 -13.34 42.01 14.79
C THR A 407 -13.86 41.07 15.90
N LYS A 408 -12.94 40.17 16.31
CA LYS A 408 -12.36 40.05 17.68
C LYS A 408 -13.19 39.59 18.91
N HIS A 409 -12.56 38.58 19.56
CA HIS A 409 -12.51 38.22 20.99
C HIS A 409 -13.55 37.29 21.65
N ASP A 410 -12.97 36.22 22.21
CA ASP A 410 -13.24 35.55 23.49
C ASP A 410 -14.60 34.84 23.74
N ALA A 411 -14.64 33.54 23.41
CA ALA A 411 -15.26 32.50 24.24
C ALA A 411 -14.76 31.08 23.86
N GLU A 412 -14.01 30.42 24.74
CA GLU A 412 -13.86 28.96 24.72
C GLU A 412 -15.06 28.29 25.44
N LEU A 413 -15.17 26.95 25.35
CA LEU A 413 -16.25 26.11 25.90
C LEU A 413 -17.67 26.27 25.29
N GLU A 414 -17.91 25.72 24.08
CA GLU A 414 -19.27 25.21 23.76
C GLU A 414 -19.38 24.07 22.72
N ASN A 415 -18.31 23.69 22.02
CA ASN A 415 -18.42 22.81 20.84
C ASN A 415 -18.70 21.31 21.11
N VAL A 416 -18.79 20.86 22.36
CA VAL A 416 -19.11 19.45 22.70
C VAL A 416 -20.62 19.15 22.66
N VAL A 417 -21.48 20.18 22.63
CA VAL A 417 -22.96 20.01 22.75
C VAL A 417 -23.72 20.23 21.43
N LYS A 418 -23.04 20.65 20.35
CA LYS A 418 -23.70 21.00 19.08
C LYS A 418 -23.89 19.85 18.08
N LEU A 419 -23.06 18.80 18.10
CA LEU A 419 -23.28 17.62 17.23
C LEU A 419 -24.57 16.86 17.59
N THR A 420 -24.93 16.77 18.87
CA THR A 420 -26.07 15.95 19.35
C THR A 420 -27.45 16.60 19.19
N LYS A 421 -27.54 17.81 18.61
CA LYS A 421 -28.81 18.49 18.29
C LYS A 421 -29.15 18.48 16.79
N SER A 422 -28.18 18.27 15.90
CA SER A 422 -28.43 18.20 14.45
C SER A 422 -29.37 17.04 14.10
N GLU A 423 -29.07 15.84 14.61
CA GLU A 423 -29.79 14.60 14.31
C GLU A 423 -31.24 14.56 14.82
N LYS A 424 -31.61 15.45 15.76
CA LYS A 424 -32.99 15.56 16.27
C LYS A 424 -33.85 16.61 15.56
N SER A 425 -33.26 17.45 14.71
CA SER A 425 -34.00 18.47 13.95
C SER A 425 -34.65 17.91 12.68
N PHE A 426 -34.09 16.83 12.11
CA PHE A 426 -34.53 16.30 10.80
C PHE A 426 -35.80 15.44 10.82
N HIS A 427 -36.39 15.16 11.99
CA HIS A 427 -37.55 14.27 12.12
C HIS A 427 -38.89 14.98 12.39
N GLN A 428 -38.95 16.32 12.34
CA GLN A 428 -40.16 17.08 12.75
C GLN A 428 -40.71 18.06 11.70
N THR A 429 -40.38 17.90 10.42
CA THR A 429 -40.78 18.83 9.33
C THR A 429 -41.49 18.13 8.14
N MET A 430 -42.24 17.07 8.42
CA MET A 430 -43.08 16.33 7.43
C MET A 430 -44.46 15.95 7.99
N ALA A 431 -44.99 16.73 8.95
CA ALA A 431 -46.16 16.35 9.74
C ALA A 431 -47.15 17.49 10.09
N THR A 432 -47.27 18.53 9.24
CA THR A 432 -48.36 19.52 9.31
C THR A 432 -48.66 20.13 7.93
N ASN A 433 -49.94 20.48 7.71
CA ASN A 433 -50.53 21.27 6.61
C ASN A 433 -51.20 20.53 5.43
N ALA A 434 -52.42 20.06 5.70
CA ALA A 434 -53.59 20.11 4.81
C ALA A 434 -54.73 20.78 5.63
N PRO A 435 -55.79 21.40 5.06
CA PRO A 435 -56.46 21.06 3.79
C PRO A 435 -56.88 22.29 2.93
N LEU A 436 -57.91 22.11 2.06
CA LEU A 436 -58.60 23.09 1.19
C LEU A 436 -57.83 23.44 -0.11
N LEU A 437 -58.38 23.37 -1.32
CA LEU A 437 -59.78 23.29 -1.79
C LEU A 437 -60.04 22.16 -2.81
N GLU A 438 -61.32 21.83 -3.01
CA GLU A 438 -61.82 21.00 -4.12
C GLU A 438 -62.42 21.85 -5.28
N ASN A 439 -62.62 21.17 -6.41
CA ASN A 439 -63.55 21.43 -7.52
C ASN A 439 -63.08 22.24 -8.74
N GLN A 440 -63.59 21.78 -9.89
CA GLN A 440 -63.42 22.28 -11.28
C GLN A 440 -62.00 22.03 -11.86
N THR A 441 -61.81 21.37 -13.02
CA THR A 441 -62.77 20.94 -14.06
C THR A 441 -62.33 19.61 -14.71
N GLU A 442 -63.26 18.78 -15.15
CA GLU A 442 -62.97 17.56 -15.92
C GLU A 442 -62.61 17.85 -17.39
N LYS A 443 -61.62 17.13 -17.96
CA LYS A 443 -61.79 16.35 -19.21
C LYS A 443 -60.55 15.52 -19.60
N GLN A 444 -60.78 14.21 -19.76
CA GLN A 444 -60.11 13.28 -20.69
C GLN A 444 -58.59 13.41 -20.92
N GLN A 445 -57.80 12.59 -20.22
CA GLN A 445 -57.06 11.48 -20.81
C GLN A 445 -56.63 10.48 -19.71
N GLY A 446 -56.22 9.26 -20.09
CA GLY A 446 -56.20 8.09 -19.19
C GLY A 446 -54.83 7.61 -18.71
N ALA A 447 -54.79 6.34 -18.32
CA ALA A 447 -53.67 5.55 -17.79
C ALA A 447 -53.38 5.70 -16.27
N LEU A 448 -53.73 4.63 -15.55
CA LEU A 448 -53.41 4.33 -14.16
C LEU A 448 -51.96 4.65 -13.76
N CYS A 449 -51.80 5.42 -12.67
CA CYS A 449 -50.57 5.45 -11.87
C CYS A 449 -50.94 5.30 -10.38
N GLN A 450 -51.13 4.06 -9.92
CA GLN A 450 -51.36 3.77 -8.51
C GLN A 450 -50.03 3.87 -7.74
N LYS A 451 -50.07 4.52 -6.59
CA LYS A 451 -48.89 4.84 -5.77
C LYS A 451 -48.39 3.58 -5.05
N PHE A 452 -47.18 3.13 -5.37
CA PHE A 452 -46.47 2.21 -4.48
C PHE A 452 -46.08 2.95 -3.18
N PRO A 453 -46.21 2.33 -2.00
CA PRO A 453 -45.76 2.94 -0.75
C PRO A 453 -44.23 2.99 -0.70
N VAL A 454 -43.68 4.16 -0.37
CA VAL A 454 -42.26 4.27 -0.02
C VAL A 454 -42.07 3.61 1.35
N VAL A 455 -41.47 2.42 1.37
CA VAL A 455 -41.13 1.71 2.61
C VAL A 455 -39.84 2.32 3.19
N PRO A 456 -39.86 2.94 4.39
CA PRO A 456 -38.65 3.43 5.02
C PRO A 456 -37.82 2.27 5.58
N ASN A 457 -36.54 2.22 5.21
CA ASN A 457 -35.44 1.42 5.79
C ASN A 457 -35.84 0.32 6.79
N CYS A 458 -36.25 -0.84 6.29
CA CYS A 458 -36.44 -2.05 7.09
C CYS A 458 -35.93 -3.28 6.34
N PHE A 459 -34.75 -3.78 6.73
CA PHE A 459 -34.55 -5.11 7.32
C PHE A 459 -33.07 -5.26 7.79
N PRO A 460 -32.69 -6.30 8.56
CA PRO A 460 -31.91 -6.07 9.77
C PRO A 460 -30.39 -6.15 9.57
N ARG A 461 -29.67 -5.40 10.41
CA ARG A 461 -28.25 -5.68 10.70
C ARG A 461 -28.14 -6.99 11.49
N GLY A 462 -27.56 -8.01 10.89
CA GLY A 462 -27.09 -9.23 11.58
C GLY A 462 -25.56 -9.31 11.48
N PRO A 463 -24.80 -9.42 12.60
CA PRO A 463 -23.35 -9.42 12.57
C PRO A 463 -22.80 -10.82 12.24
N PHE A 464 -22.64 -11.14 10.94
CA PHE A 464 -21.90 -12.32 10.54
C PHE A 464 -20.39 -12.06 10.53
N ASP A 465 -19.72 -12.65 11.53
CA ASP A 465 -18.31 -13.06 11.52
C ASP A 465 -17.19 -12.00 11.42
N TYR A 466 -17.33 -10.87 12.13
CA TYR A 466 -16.14 -10.21 12.70
C TYR A 466 -15.62 -10.92 13.98
N TYR A 467 -16.49 -11.66 14.69
CA TYR A 467 -16.15 -12.28 15.98
C TYR A 467 -15.43 -13.64 15.88
N LEU A 468 -15.53 -14.35 14.75
CA LEU A 468 -14.87 -15.65 14.59
C LEU A 468 -13.34 -15.56 14.52
N TYR A 469 -12.80 -14.41 14.11
CA TYR A 469 -11.34 -14.19 14.03
C TYR A 469 -10.67 -14.05 15.41
N LYS A 470 -11.37 -13.54 16.44
CA LYS A 470 -10.77 -13.28 17.77
C LYS A 470 -10.65 -14.50 18.68
N LYS A 471 -11.14 -15.68 18.29
CA LYS A 471 -11.18 -16.86 19.18
C LYS A 471 -10.02 -17.85 18.99
N TRP A 472 -9.08 -17.58 18.07
CA TRP A 472 -8.04 -18.54 17.67
C TRP A 472 -6.62 -18.19 18.16
N ALA A 473 -6.49 -17.21 19.06
CA ALA A 473 -5.21 -16.78 19.66
C ALA A 473 -4.90 -17.41 21.04
N SER A 474 -5.79 -18.27 21.57
CA SER A 474 -5.61 -18.95 22.86
C SER A 474 -5.47 -20.46 22.70
N ASN A 475 -4.41 -20.98 23.30
CA ASN A 475 -3.95 -22.37 23.37
C ASN A 475 -5.04 -23.44 23.48
N ASP A 476 -4.79 -24.57 22.82
CA ASP A 476 -4.91 -25.88 23.47
C ASP A 476 -3.76 -26.80 23.03
N THR A 477 -2.90 -27.18 23.98
CA THR A 477 -1.85 -28.19 23.79
C THR A 477 -2.38 -29.56 24.26
N PRO A 478 -2.30 -30.64 23.46
CA PRO A 478 -2.80 -31.94 23.89
C PRO A 478 -1.93 -32.51 25.02
N THR A 479 -2.46 -32.51 26.24
CA THR A 479 -1.85 -33.20 27.38
C THR A 479 -2.00 -34.71 27.22
N THR A 480 -0.88 -35.40 27.04
CA THR A 480 -0.81 -36.85 27.23
C THR A 480 -1.09 -37.18 28.69
N ASN A 481 -2.11 -37.99 28.96
CA ASN A 481 -2.32 -38.61 30.26
C ASN A 481 -2.16 -40.13 30.15
N VAL A 482 -1.44 -40.71 31.10
CA VAL A 482 -1.18 -42.15 31.22
C VAL A 482 -2.15 -42.74 32.21
N SER A 483 -2.89 -43.79 31.81
CA SER A 483 -3.63 -44.73 32.67
C SER A 483 -3.91 -46.00 31.85
#